data_AF-A0A401GUM5-F1
#
_entry.id   AF-A0A401GUM5-F1
#
_cell.length_a   1.000
_cell.length_b   1.000
_cell.length_c   1.000
_cell.angle_alpha   90.00
_cell.angle_beta   90.00
_cell.angle_gamma   90.00
#
_symmetry.space_group_name_H-M   'P 1'
#
loop_
_entity.id
_entity.type
_entity.pdbx_description
1 polymer ?
#
loop_
_entity_poly.entity_id
_entity_poly.type
_entity_poly.pdbx_seq_one_letter_code
_entity_poly.pdbx_strand_id
1 'polypeptide(L)'
;MEVELLRPGTTIPHPTTVSTDIKFLYLKVSKTVREYFKKRNRSIHLAIDGWTAPIVASYLGIVVIWYDMGKIHRAVLEFICLIAKIFISFFFKQYKCKKTVTVAAGTKRKRYQGRTATALVAEQDERTVLEEDDILSPEDDELAQVLEEEDSQLEDDGQAIHDQRIVKTLRERAINEMARKGVVISDRDAKEALGIFLKVAGLAKRVHDSPGTLGEKFKIAIQLDDQLTGEKTTLDHRVPTRWNSDFYCLEAHIYFKVAVQALTSTAVNNLKAFRLMENQWALAERLVTVLPIFDGPTKVFSHADLSLIPDVVPMLEDLEAVTRQRNTSG
;
A
#
# COMPACT_ATOMS: atom_id res chain seq x y z
N MET A 1 23.83 5.41 23.73
CA MET A 1 25.22 4.98 23.96
C MET A 1 26.19 5.65 23.00
N GLU A 2 25.92 5.73 21.69
CA GLU A 2 26.85 6.31 20.70
C GLU A 2 27.05 7.83 20.81
N VAL A 3 25.99 8.60 21.10
CA VAL A 3 26.08 10.07 21.24
C VAL A 3 26.79 10.51 22.53
N GLU A 4 26.69 9.70 23.59
CA GLU A 4 27.35 9.95 24.87
C GLU A 4 28.87 9.75 24.78
N LEU A 5 29.32 8.86 23.88
CA LEU A 5 30.73 8.64 23.57
C LEU A 5 31.35 9.79 22.77
N LEU A 6 30.56 10.48 21.94
CA LEU A 6 31.04 11.58 21.08
C LEU A 6 30.96 12.94 21.78
N ARG A 7 29.96 13.17 22.63
CA ARG A 7 29.81 14.42 23.43
C ARG A 7 29.14 14.14 24.79
N PRO A 8 29.95 13.82 25.82
CA PRO A 8 29.46 13.60 27.18
C PRO A 8 28.65 14.80 27.70
N GLY A 9 27.49 14.54 28.30
CA GLY A 9 26.57 15.58 28.81
C GLY A 9 25.50 16.06 27.82
N THR A 10 25.52 15.58 26.56
CA THR A 10 24.46 15.92 25.58
C THR A 10 23.21 15.08 25.85
N THR A 11 22.12 15.72 26.25
CA THR A 11 20.81 15.06 26.42
C THR A 11 20.09 15.03 25.08
N ILE A 12 19.84 13.84 24.54
CA ILE A 12 19.02 13.69 23.33
C ILE A 12 17.55 13.76 23.75
N PRO A 13 16.73 14.62 23.13
CA PRO A 13 15.30 14.64 23.39
C PRO A 13 14.67 13.30 23.02
N HIS A 14 13.72 12.84 23.83
CA HIS A 14 12.98 11.62 23.53
C HIS A 14 12.22 11.76 22.19
N PRO A 15 12.07 10.72 21.36
CA PRO A 15 11.35 10.80 20.08
C PRO A 15 9.93 11.41 20.18
N THR A 16 9.23 11.16 21.30
CA THR A 16 7.92 11.78 21.56
C THR A 16 8.01 13.29 21.78
N THR A 17 9.10 13.79 22.37
CA THR A 17 9.35 15.23 22.55
C THR A 17 9.52 15.89 21.18
N VAL A 18 10.40 15.33 20.34
CA VAL A 18 10.62 15.81 18.97
C VAL A 18 9.33 15.77 18.15
N SER A 19 8.56 14.68 18.22
CA SER A 19 7.28 14.58 17.51
C SER A 19 6.25 15.62 17.97
N THR A 20 6.17 15.87 19.27
CA THR A 20 5.25 16.86 19.85
C THR A 20 5.63 18.28 19.43
N ASP A 21 6.92 18.60 19.49
CA ASP A 21 7.45 19.91 19.12
C ASP A 21 7.27 20.19 17.63
N ILE A 22 7.54 19.20 16.77
CA ILE A 22 7.31 19.30 15.32
C ILE A 22 5.83 19.56 15.04
N LYS A 23 4.91 18.82 15.67
CA LYS A 23 3.47 19.02 15.50
C LYS A 23 3.04 20.42 15.96
N PHE A 24 3.54 20.86 17.10
CA PHE A 24 3.25 22.20 17.61
C PHE A 24 3.76 23.29 16.66
N LEU A 25 4.99 23.16 16.18
CA LEU A 25 5.59 24.09 15.23
C LEU A 25 4.78 24.13 13.92
N TYR A 26 4.44 22.97 13.37
CA TYR A 26 3.62 22.86 12.16
C TYR A 26 2.26 23.56 12.33
N LEU A 27 1.53 23.29 13.42
CA LEU A 27 0.23 23.93 13.68
C LEU A 27 0.33 25.44 13.87
N LYS A 28 1.43 25.93 14.45
CA LYS A 28 1.65 27.37 14.64
C LYS A 28 2.05 28.05 13.33
N VAL A 29 3.00 27.48 12.59
CA VAL A 29 3.53 28.03 11.35
C VAL A 29 2.48 27.97 10.23
N SER A 30 1.67 26.91 10.16
CA SER A 30 0.59 26.80 9.15
C SER A 30 -0.40 27.96 9.22
N LYS A 31 -0.70 28.49 10.42
CA LYS A 31 -1.51 29.71 10.57
C LYS A 31 -0.82 30.93 9.96
N THR A 32 0.48 31.10 10.21
CA THR A 32 1.28 32.20 9.63
C THR A 32 1.35 32.09 8.11
N VAL A 33 1.58 30.89 7.58
CA VAL A 33 1.62 30.62 6.13
C VAL A 33 0.26 30.89 5.49
N ARG A 34 -0.85 30.46 6.13
CA ARG A 34 -2.21 30.77 5.67
C ARG A 34 -2.43 32.28 5.58
N GLU A 35 -2.06 33.04 6.60
CA GLU A 35 -2.22 34.50 6.60
C GLU A 35 -1.30 35.18 5.58
N TYR A 36 -0.10 34.65 5.34
CA TYR A 36 0.80 35.12 4.28
C TYR A 36 0.13 35.00 2.90
N PHE A 37 -0.44 33.83 2.58
CA PHE A 37 -1.10 33.61 1.29
C PHE A 37 -2.44 34.35 1.16
N LYS A 38 -3.21 34.52 2.24
CA LYS A 38 -4.45 35.32 2.22
C LYS A 38 -4.23 36.80 1.90
N LYS A 39 -3.16 37.39 2.44
CA LYS A 39 -2.83 38.81 2.24
C LYS A 39 -2.21 39.07 0.86
N ARG A 40 -1.87 38.02 0.13
CA ARG A 40 -1.18 38.10 -1.14
C ARG A 40 -2.19 38.32 -2.27
N ASN A 41 -2.00 39.39 -3.05
CA ASN A 41 -2.80 39.69 -4.23
C ASN A 41 -2.09 39.30 -5.54
N ARG A 42 -1.32 38.20 -5.52
CA ARG A 42 -0.53 37.71 -6.66
C ARG A 42 -0.78 36.23 -6.85
N SER A 43 -0.54 35.76 -8.07
CA SER A 43 -0.69 34.35 -8.40
C SER A 43 0.20 33.46 -7.52
N ILE A 44 -0.36 32.29 -7.23
CA ILE A 44 0.34 31.12 -6.71
C ILE A 44 0.09 29.99 -7.71
N HIS A 45 1.06 29.09 -7.81
CA HIS A 45 0.95 27.86 -8.57
C HIS A 45 1.04 26.70 -7.57
N LEU A 46 0.29 25.63 -7.80
CA LEU A 46 0.43 24.40 -7.05
C LEU A 46 0.97 23.35 -8.02
N ALA A 47 2.00 22.63 -7.60
CA ALA A 47 2.40 21.36 -8.19
C ALA A 47 1.88 20.28 -7.26
N ILE A 48 1.07 19.38 -7.82
CA ILE A 48 0.50 18.26 -7.10
C ILE A 48 1.05 17.01 -7.79
N ASP A 49 1.68 16.15 -7.01
CA ASP A 49 2.30 14.93 -7.51
C ASP A 49 1.77 13.73 -6.71
N GLY A 50 1.25 12.75 -7.43
CA GLY A 50 0.81 11.49 -6.86
C GLY A 50 1.83 10.42 -7.17
N TRP A 51 2.54 9.93 -6.16
CA TRP A 51 3.40 8.75 -6.33
C TRP A 51 2.96 7.63 -5.39
N THR A 52 3.28 6.42 -5.78
CA THR A 52 3.13 5.26 -4.91
C THR A 52 4.50 4.94 -4.35
N ALA A 53 4.66 5.01 -3.03
CA ALA A 53 5.82 4.41 -2.39
C ALA A 53 5.73 2.89 -2.57
N PRO A 54 6.82 2.19 -2.94
CA PRO A 54 6.78 0.80 -3.36
C PRO A 54 5.97 -0.11 -2.43
N ILE A 55 5.96 0.12 -1.11
CA ILE A 55 5.27 -0.79 -0.17
C ILE A 55 4.05 -0.20 0.52
N VAL A 56 3.93 1.12 0.73
CA VAL A 56 3.14 1.54 1.91
C VAL A 56 1.96 2.45 1.66
N ALA A 57 2.13 3.50 0.88
CA ALA A 57 1.05 4.41 0.59
C ALA A 57 1.21 5.02 -0.80
N SER A 58 0.09 5.33 -1.40
CA SER A 58 0.10 6.38 -2.41
C SER A 58 0.08 7.69 -1.67
N TYR A 59 1.02 8.54 -2.00
CA TYR A 59 1.15 9.85 -1.41
C TYR A 59 0.70 10.86 -2.46
N LEU A 60 -0.06 11.84 -1.99
CA LEU A 60 -0.30 13.06 -2.73
C LEU A 60 0.55 14.16 -2.10
N GLY A 61 1.64 14.51 -2.78
CA GLY A 61 2.44 15.67 -2.42
C GLY A 61 1.83 16.93 -3.00
N ILE A 62 1.66 17.95 -2.17
CA ILE A 62 1.19 19.27 -2.59
C ILE A 62 2.33 20.26 -2.36
N VAL A 63 2.82 20.87 -3.43
CA VAL A 63 3.86 21.90 -3.40
C VAL A 63 3.28 23.20 -3.90
N VAL A 64 3.40 24.27 -3.10
CA VAL A 64 3.08 25.62 -3.55
C VAL A 64 4.33 26.30 -4.10
N ILE A 65 4.17 26.97 -5.24
CA ILE A 65 5.20 27.71 -5.97
C ILE A 65 4.69 29.13 -6.19
N TRP A 66 5.48 30.14 -5.85
CA TRP A 66 5.08 31.53 -6.04
C TRP A 66 6.28 32.44 -6.29
N TYR A 67 6.06 33.57 -6.97
CA TYR A 67 7.12 34.51 -7.29
C TYR A 67 7.04 35.76 -6.42
N ASP A 68 8.09 36.10 -5.69
CA ASP A 68 8.14 37.28 -4.83
C ASP A 68 9.49 37.99 -4.95
N MET A 69 9.46 39.33 -5.10
CA MET A 69 10.65 40.18 -5.08
C MET A 69 11.81 39.69 -5.98
N GLY A 70 11.54 39.31 -7.23
CA GLY A 70 12.60 38.81 -8.12
C GLY A 70 12.87 37.31 -8.02
N LYS A 71 12.25 36.61 -7.07
CA LYS A 71 12.62 35.24 -6.70
C LYS A 71 11.43 34.28 -6.76
N ILE A 72 11.66 33.08 -7.31
CA ILE A 72 10.71 31.98 -7.22
C ILE A 72 10.92 31.25 -5.90
N HIS A 73 9.83 31.07 -5.16
CA HIS A 73 9.74 30.32 -3.92
C HIS A 73 8.97 29.03 -4.17
N ARG A 74 9.36 27.96 -3.47
CA ARG A 74 8.62 26.69 -3.43
C ARG A 74 8.58 26.18 -1.99
N ALA A 75 7.44 25.64 -1.59
CA ALA A 75 7.27 24.99 -0.29
C ALA A 75 6.33 23.80 -0.42
N VAL A 76 6.65 22.70 0.27
CA VAL A 76 5.69 21.62 0.43
C VAL A 76 4.62 22.08 1.41
N LEU A 77 3.36 22.01 1.00
CA LEU A 77 2.20 22.25 1.85
C LEU A 77 1.84 20.99 2.64
N GLU A 78 1.69 19.85 1.97
CA GLU A 78 1.24 18.62 2.61
C GLU A 78 1.70 17.36 1.85
N PHE A 79 1.81 16.26 2.59
CA PHE A 79 1.93 14.90 2.05
C PHE A 79 0.73 14.08 2.53
N ILE A 80 -0.26 13.88 1.67
CA ILE A 80 -1.48 13.16 2.03
C ILE A 80 -1.27 11.69 1.72
N CYS A 81 -1.33 10.85 2.76
CA CYS A 81 -1.35 9.40 2.61
C CYS A 81 -2.74 8.95 2.14
N LEU A 82 -2.81 8.34 0.95
CA LEU A 82 -4.04 7.77 0.39
C LEU A 82 -4.34 6.43 1.05
N ILE A 83 -5.58 6.28 1.52
CA ILE A 83 -6.08 5.13 2.30
C ILE A 83 -6.17 3.85 1.46
N ALA A 84 -6.00 3.93 0.13
CA ALA A 84 -6.09 2.80 -0.79
C ALA A 84 -5.25 1.59 -0.33
N LYS A 85 -3.99 1.80 0.06
CA LYS A 85 -3.13 0.71 0.57
C LYS A 85 -3.57 0.18 1.94
N ILE A 86 -4.14 1.01 2.82
CA ILE A 86 -4.74 0.51 4.08
C ILE A 86 -5.94 -0.38 3.76
N PHE A 87 -6.80 0.03 2.82
CA PHE A 87 -7.96 -0.76 2.39
C PHE A 87 -7.52 -2.09 1.76
N ILE A 88 -6.53 -2.05 0.87
CA ILE A 88 -6.03 -3.24 0.19
C ILE A 88 -5.19 -4.13 1.15
N SER A 89 -4.63 -3.58 2.24
CA SER A 89 -3.86 -4.36 3.24
C SER A 89 -4.69 -5.43 3.96
N PHE A 90 -6.03 -5.38 3.88
CA PHE A 90 -6.91 -6.46 4.34
C PHE A 90 -6.87 -7.70 3.45
N PHE A 91 -6.33 -7.57 2.24
CA PHE A 91 -6.24 -8.62 1.22
C PHE A 91 -4.79 -9.08 0.97
N PHE A 92 -3.83 -8.57 1.75
CA PHE A 92 -2.43 -8.99 1.72
C PHE A 92 -1.94 -9.39 3.11
N LYS A 93 -1.16 -10.46 3.18
CA LYS A 93 -0.54 -10.92 4.42
C LYS A 93 0.44 -9.86 4.92
N GLN A 94 0.47 -9.65 6.23
CA GLN A 94 1.42 -8.71 6.84
C GLN A 94 2.58 -9.51 7.41
N TYR A 95 3.65 -9.66 6.64
CA TYR A 95 4.77 -10.44 7.11
C TYR A 95 5.54 -9.69 8.20
N LYS A 96 5.98 -10.46 9.21
CA LYS A 96 6.93 -9.97 10.19
C LYS A 96 8.27 -9.82 9.46
N CYS A 97 8.68 -8.58 9.20
CA CYS A 97 9.99 -8.30 8.64
C CYS A 97 11.07 -8.96 9.53
N LYS A 98 11.70 -10.04 9.01
CA LYS A 98 12.80 -10.70 9.71
C LYS A 98 13.98 -9.76 9.60
N LYS A 99 14.44 -9.21 10.72
CA LYS A 99 15.65 -8.39 10.75
C LYS A 99 16.84 -9.22 10.27
N THR A 100 17.21 -9.08 9.01
CA THR A 100 18.52 -9.49 8.52
C THR A 100 19.51 -8.45 9.01
N VAL A 101 20.05 -8.66 10.21
CA VAL A 101 21.18 -7.85 10.68
C VAL A 101 22.38 -8.26 9.83
N THR A 102 22.60 -7.54 8.74
CA THR A 102 23.83 -7.66 7.95
C THR A 102 24.96 -7.05 8.78
N VAL A 103 25.56 -7.87 9.65
CA VAL A 103 26.78 -7.50 10.36
C VAL A 103 27.86 -7.35 9.30
N ALA A 104 28.28 -6.13 9.02
CA ALA A 104 29.39 -5.85 8.13
C ALA A 104 30.60 -6.71 8.53
N ALA A 105 31.07 -7.53 7.58
CA ALA A 105 32.24 -8.36 7.77
C ALA A 105 33.48 -7.46 7.91
N GLY A 106 33.94 -7.28 9.14
CA GLY A 106 35.28 -6.77 9.43
C GLY A 106 35.33 -5.77 10.57
N THR A 107 35.69 -6.24 11.77
CA THR A 107 37.01 -5.94 12.37
C THR A 107 37.24 -6.89 13.55
N LYS A 108 38.47 -7.35 13.67
CA LYS A 108 38.97 -8.45 14.52
C LYS A 108 38.52 -8.38 15.99
N ARG A 109 38.14 -9.55 16.52
CA ARG A 109 38.02 -9.86 17.95
C ARG A 109 39.19 -9.27 18.76
N LYS A 110 38.90 -8.38 19.71
CA LYS A 110 39.72 -8.24 20.92
C LYS A 110 38.93 -8.74 22.12
N ARG A 111 39.49 -9.79 22.70
CA ARG A 111 39.11 -10.45 23.95
C ARG A 111 39.19 -9.40 25.07
N TYR A 112 38.07 -9.06 25.71
CA TYR A 112 38.09 -8.52 27.06
C TYR A 112 36.96 -9.17 27.87
N GLN A 113 37.37 -9.99 28.82
CA GLN A 113 36.52 -10.52 29.88
C GLN A 113 36.17 -9.38 30.83
N GLY A 114 34.90 -9.29 31.21
CA GLY A 114 34.52 -8.60 32.44
C GLY A 114 33.16 -7.92 32.41
N ARG A 115 32.23 -8.49 33.21
CA ARG A 115 31.10 -7.86 33.91
C ARG A 115 29.78 -7.62 33.16
N THR A 116 28.81 -8.44 33.59
CA THR A 116 27.37 -8.15 33.79
C THR A 116 26.63 -7.51 32.63
N ALA A 117 26.05 -8.39 31.80
CA ALA A 117 24.96 -8.05 30.89
C ALA A 117 23.71 -7.67 31.70
N THR A 118 23.45 -6.37 31.82
CA THR A 118 22.11 -5.88 32.11
C THR A 118 21.30 -6.05 30.83
N ALA A 119 20.32 -6.95 30.87
CA ALA A 119 19.39 -7.18 29.77
C ALA A 119 18.74 -5.85 29.37
N LEU A 120 18.99 -5.40 28.14
CA LEU A 120 18.15 -4.40 27.51
C LEU A 120 16.78 -5.04 27.33
N VAL A 121 15.85 -4.59 28.15
CA VAL A 121 14.43 -4.89 28.05
C VAL A 121 14.01 -4.50 26.64
N ALA A 122 13.85 -5.51 25.77
CA ALA A 122 13.00 -5.37 24.62
C ALA A 122 11.61 -5.08 25.18
N GLU A 123 11.05 -3.91 24.88
CA GLU A 123 9.64 -3.65 25.13
C GLU A 123 8.86 -4.76 24.43
N GLN A 124 8.38 -5.72 25.23
CA GLN A 124 7.36 -6.67 24.85
C GLN A 124 6.08 -5.85 24.72
N ASP A 125 5.78 -5.42 23.51
CA ASP A 125 4.46 -4.92 23.15
C ASP A 125 3.56 -6.17 23.05
N GLU A 126 3.11 -6.66 24.20
CA GLU A 126 2.02 -7.64 24.31
C GLU A 126 0.72 -6.97 23.84
N ARG A 127 0.53 -6.93 22.52
CA ARG A 127 -0.79 -6.92 21.92
C ARG A 127 -1.04 -8.31 21.37
N THR A 128 -2.18 -8.87 21.72
CA THR A 128 -2.75 -10.09 21.13
C THR A 128 -2.92 -9.88 19.63
N VAL A 129 -1.84 -10.11 18.88
CA VAL A 129 -1.84 -10.25 17.44
C VAL A 129 -2.15 -11.72 17.21
N LEU A 130 -3.32 -12.01 16.63
CA LEU A 130 -3.60 -13.33 16.07
C LEU A 130 -2.36 -13.73 15.26
N GLU A 131 -1.77 -14.90 15.54
CA GLU A 131 -0.64 -15.39 14.76
C GLU A 131 -1.11 -15.58 13.31
N GLU A 132 -0.92 -14.56 12.46
CA GLU A 132 -1.33 -14.53 11.04
C GLU A 132 -0.64 -15.64 10.21
N ASP A 133 0.32 -16.34 10.80
CA ASP A 133 1.01 -17.49 10.20
C ASP A 133 0.07 -18.69 9.96
N ASP A 134 -1.11 -18.76 10.60
CA ASP A 134 -2.06 -19.89 10.47
C ASP A 134 -3.32 -19.60 9.63
N ILE A 135 -3.46 -18.40 9.05
CA ILE A 135 -4.74 -18.01 8.40
C ILE A 135 -4.84 -18.57 6.97
N LEU A 136 -3.74 -18.61 6.22
CA LEU A 136 -3.73 -19.00 4.80
C LEU A 136 -3.69 -20.53 4.60
N SER A 137 -3.92 -20.96 3.37
CA SER A 137 -3.64 -22.35 2.94
C SER A 137 -2.14 -22.48 2.66
N PRO A 138 -1.50 -23.65 2.82
CA PRO A 138 -0.10 -23.83 2.44
C PRO A 138 0.20 -23.39 0.99
N GLU A 139 -0.73 -23.64 0.06
CA GLU A 139 -0.62 -23.20 -1.34
C GLU A 139 -0.65 -21.67 -1.49
N ASP A 140 -1.53 -21.01 -0.72
CA ASP A 140 -1.67 -19.55 -0.77
C ASP A 140 -0.49 -18.88 -0.04
N ASP A 141 0.06 -19.51 1.01
CA ASP A 141 1.25 -19.04 1.72
C ASP A 141 2.52 -19.11 0.85
N GLU A 142 2.68 -20.17 0.07
CA GLU A 142 3.76 -20.27 -0.91
C GLU A 142 3.66 -19.16 -1.97
N LEU A 143 2.44 -18.91 -2.47
CA LEU A 143 2.19 -17.86 -3.45
C LEU A 143 2.46 -16.46 -2.87
N ALA A 144 2.09 -16.24 -1.62
CA ALA A 144 2.38 -15.00 -0.91
C ALA A 144 3.89 -14.78 -0.74
N GLN A 145 4.66 -15.83 -0.38
CA GLN A 145 6.11 -15.71 -0.23
C GLN A 145 6.79 -15.34 -1.56
N VAL A 146 6.36 -15.94 -2.67
CA VAL A 146 6.90 -15.61 -4.00
C VAL A 146 6.65 -14.15 -4.36
N LEU A 147 5.45 -13.62 -4.10
CA LEU A 147 5.14 -12.22 -4.38
C LEU A 147 5.92 -11.26 -3.48
N GLU A 148 6.15 -11.62 -2.22
CA GLU A 148 6.95 -10.81 -1.30
C GLU A 148 8.43 -10.75 -1.66
N GLU A 149 9.01 -11.87 -2.09
CA GLU A 149 10.41 -11.91 -2.52
C GLU A 149 10.64 -10.97 -3.71
N GLU A 150 9.66 -10.85 -4.59
CA GLU A 150 9.70 -9.90 -5.71
C GLU A 150 9.57 -8.44 -5.26
N ASP A 151 8.71 -8.18 -4.28
CA ASP A 151 8.54 -6.84 -3.71
C ASP A 151 9.85 -6.41 -3.02
N SER A 152 10.44 -7.28 -2.21
CA SER A 152 11.65 -7.03 -1.40
C SER A 152 12.91 -6.76 -2.24
N GLN A 153 13.01 -7.31 -3.45
CA GLN A 153 14.17 -7.12 -4.34
C GLN A 153 14.27 -5.68 -4.89
N LEU A 154 13.24 -4.86 -4.70
CA LEU A 154 13.13 -3.52 -5.27
C LEU A 154 13.38 -2.40 -4.24
N GLU A 155 13.81 -2.70 -3.01
CA GLU A 155 13.64 -1.80 -1.85
C GLU A 155 14.92 -1.23 -1.22
N ASP A 156 14.76 -0.04 -0.60
CA ASP A 156 15.65 0.54 0.43
C ASP A 156 15.10 0.18 1.81
N ASP A 157 15.81 -0.72 2.53
CA ASP A 157 15.39 -1.40 3.77
C ASP A 157 14.81 -0.45 4.85
N GLY A 158 15.33 0.78 4.95
CA GLY A 158 14.95 1.71 6.02
C GLY A 158 13.55 2.32 5.86
N GLN A 159 13.21 2.71 4.63
CA GLN A 159 11.92 3.33 4.34
C GLN A 159 10.82 2.28 4.39
N ALA A 160 11.01 1.12 3.77
CA ALA A 160 10.04 0.02 3.76
C ALA A 160 9.52 -0.36 5.15
N ILE A 161 10.43 -0.50 6.12
CA ILE A 161 10.12 -0.93 7.50
C ILE A 161 9.25 0.09 8.24
N HIS A 162 9.60 1.38 8.17
CA HIS A 162 8.84 2.43 8.85
C HIS A 162 7.38 2.46 8.38
N ASP A 163 7.27 2.23 7.09
CA ASP A 163 6.14 2.56 6.29
C ASP A 163 5.15 1.35 6.48
N GLN A 164 5.64 0.09 6.44
CA GLN A 164 4.86 -1.10 6.80
C GLN A 164 4.29 -1.01 8.23
N ARG A 165 5.03 -0.40 9.15
CA ARG A 165 4.57 -0.14 10.52
C ARG A 165 3.36 0.81 10.56
N ILE A 166 3.32 1.84 9.70
CA ILE A 166 2.20 2.77 9.60
C ILE A 166 0.95 2.02 9.13
N VAL A 167 1.04 1.25 8.05
CA VAL A 167 -0.10 0.48 7.51
C VAL A 167 -0.64 -0.49 8.55
N LYS A 168 0.24 -1.24 9.23
CA LYS A 168 -0.16 -2.13 10.32
C LYS A 168 -0.92 -1.39 11.43
N THR A 169 -0.37 -0.26 11.88
CA THR A 169 -0.98 0.55 12.97
C THR A 169 -2.36 1.08 12.56
N LEU A 170 -2.50 1.56 11.32
CA LEU A 170 -3.76 2.11 10.82
C LEU A 170 -4.78 1.01 10.55
N ARG A 171 -4.37 -0.16 10.03
CA ARG A 171 -5.21 -1.34 9.87
C ARG A 171 -5.75 -1.81 11.22
N GLU A 172 -4.90 -1.94 12.23
CA GLU A 172 -5.31 -2.29 13.60
C GLU A 172 -6.33 -1.29 14.17
N ARG A 173 -6.10 0.01 13.96
CA ARG A 173 -7.04 1.05 14.39
C ARG A 173 -8.39 0.92 13.68
N ALA A 174 -8.39 0.66 12.37
CA ALA A 174 -9.60 0.45 11.59
C ALA A 174 -10.38 -0.79 12.06
N ILE A 175 -9.71 -1.91 12.33
CA ILE A 175 -10.32 -3.12 12.88
C ILE A 175 -11.02 -2.81 14.21
N ASN A 176 -10.32 -2.13 15.12
CA ASN A 176 -10.87 -1.76 16.43
C ASN A 176 -12.09 -0.83 16.31
N GLU A 177 -12.07 0.10 15.35
CA GLU A 177 -13.21 1.01 15.12
C GLU A 177 -14.41 0.27 14.50
N MET A 178 -14.17 -0.63 13.54
CA MET A 178 -15.21 -1.46 12.95
C MET A 178 -15.86 -2.38 13.99
N ALA A 179 -15.06 -3.00 14.87
CA ALA A 179 -15.55 -3.83 15.96
C ALA A 179 -16.46 -3.04 16.92
N ARG A 180 -16.11 -1.79 17.23
CA ARG A 180 -16.97 -0.89 18.03
C ARG A 180 -18.30 -0.57 17.35
N LYS A 181 -18.33 -0.57 16.02
CA LYS A 181 -19.54 -0.40 15.19
C LYS A 181 -20.28 -1.72 14.93
N GLY A 182 -19.88 -2.82 15.56
CA GLY A 182 -20.52 -4.14 15.42
C GLY A 182 -20.10 -4.91 14.17
N VAL A 183 -19.09 -4.44 13.43
CA VAL A 183 -18.56 -5.13 12.24
C VAL A 183 -17.30 -5.89 12.64
N VAL A 184 -17.38 -7.21 12.63
CA VAL A 184 -16.27 -8.11 12.94
C VAL A 184 -15.89 -8.90 11.69
N ILE A 185 -14.61 -8.90 11.35
CA ILE A 185 -14.08 -9.74 10.27
C ILE A 185 -13.79 -11.10 10.90
N SER A 186 -14.46 -12.16 10.44
CA SER A 186 -14.18 -13.52 10.90
C SER A 186 -12.89 -14.05 10.29
N ASP A 187 -12.25 -15.03 10.93
CA ASP A 187 -11.03 -15.67 10.39
C ASP A 187 -11.27 -16.28 9.00
N ARG A 188 -12.49 -16.79 8.77
CA ARG A 188 -12.91 -17.30 7.46
C ARG A 188 -12.91 -16.18 6.42
N ASP A 189 -13.56 -15.06 6.71
CA ASP A 189 -13.66 -13.95 5.76
C ASP A 189 -12.27 -13.31 5.52
N ALA A 190 -11.42 -13.27 6.55
CA ALA A 190 -10.02 -12.85 6.43
C ALA A 190 -9.22 -13.78 5.51
N LYS A 191 -9.33 -15.10 5.69
CA LYS A 191 -8.68 -16.09 4.81
C LYS A 191 -9.12 -15.95 3.36
N GLU A 192 -10.42 -15.79 3.15
CA GLU A 192 -10.98 -15.60 1.81
C GLU A 192 -10.44 -14.33 1.15
N ALA A 193 -10.38 -13.22 1.88
CA ALA A 193 -9.85 -11.94 1.42
C ALA A 193 -8.36 -12.03 1.06
N LEU A 194 -7.53 -12.60 1.94
CA LEU A 194 -6.08 -12.72 1.74
C LEU A 194 -5.71 -13.50 0.48
N GLY A 195 -6.53 -14.49 0.08
CA GLY A 195 -6.25 -15.30 -1.10
C GLY A 195 -6.55 -14.62 -2.45
N ILE A 196 -7.29 -13.50 -2.50
CA ILE A 196 -7.79 -12.94 -3.76
C ILE A 196 -6.64 -12.41 -4.63
N PHE A 197 -5.92 -11.40 -4.16
CA PHE A 197 -4.86 -10.78 -4.98
C PHE A 197 -3.70 -11.73 -5.25
N LEU A 198 -3.40 -12.64 -4.31
CA LEU A 198 -2.40 -13.68 -4.50
C LEU A 198 -2.71 -14.53 -5.74
N LYS A 199 -3.91 -15.12 -5.78
CA LYS A 199 -4.35 -15.98 -6.87
C LYS A 199 -4.47 -15.24 -8.20
N VAL A 200 -4.99 -14.02 -8.15
CA VAL A 200 -5.16 -13.16 -9.33
C VAL A 200 -3.82 -12.78 -9.95
N ALA A 201 -2.90 -12.24 -9.15
CA ALA A 201 -1.57 -11.83 -9.60
C ALA A 201 -0.74 -13.04 -10.03
N GLY A 202 -0.80 -14.13 -9.27
CA GLY A 202 -0.13 -15.39 -9.58
C GLY A 202 -0.59 -16.00 -10.91
N LEU A 203 -1.90 -15.97 -11.19
CA LEU A 203 -2.41 -16.45 -12.48
C LEU A 203 -1.92 -15.58 -13.64
N ALA A 204 -2.04 -14.25 -13.50
CA ALA A 204 -1.62 -13.31 -14.54
C ALA A 204 -0.14 -13.52 -14.90
N LYS A 205 0.72 -13.65 -13.88
CA LYS A 205 2.13 -13.98 -14.03
C LYS A 205 2.34 -15.31 -14.76
N ARG A 206 1.71 -16.39 -14.31
CA ARG A 206 1.84 -17.72 -14.94
C ARG A 206 1.44 -17.74 -16.42
N VAL A 207 0.36 -17.03 -16.77
CA VAL A 207 -0.09 -16.90 -18.16
C VAL A 207 0.94 -16.11 -18.99
N HIS A 208 1.50 -15.04 -18.42
CA HIS A 208 2.47 -14.19 -19.08
C HIS A 208 3.83 -14.86 -19.28
N ASP A 209 4.30 -15.63 -18.28
CA ASP A 209 5.58 -16.36 -18.33
C ASP A 209 5.55 -17.55 -19.29
N SER A 210 4.35 -17.99 -19.71
CA SER A 210 4.14 -19.16 -20.55
C SER A 210 3.37 -18.82 -21.84
N PRO A 211 3.89 -17.92 -22.70
CA PRO A 211 3.14 -17.36 -23.82
C PRO A 211 2.76 -18.42 -24.87
N GLY A 212 3.62 -19.41 -25.11
CA GLY A 212 3.40 -20.49 -26.09
C GLY A 212 2.62 -21.70 -25.57
N THR A 213 2.12 -21.66 -24.33
CA THR A 213 1.29 -22.75 -23.79
C THR A 213 0.06 -22.19 -23.10
N LEU A 214 0.19 -21.67 -21.88
CA LEU A 214 -0.92 -21.08 -21.13
C LEU A 214 -1.44 -19.81 -21.81
N GLY A 215 -0.56 -18.97 -22.36
CA GLY A 215 -0.93 -17.78 -23.11
C GLY A 215 -1.78 -18.09 -24.35
N GLU A 216 -1.39 -19.09 -25.14
CA GLU A 216 -2.21 -19.54 -26.29
C GLU A 216 -3.54 -20.15 -25.86
N LYS A 217 -3.55 -21.02 -24.85
CA LYS A 217 -4.80 -21.58 -24.30
C LYS A 217 -5.73 -20.50 -23.78
N PHE A 218 -5.19 -19.46 -23.15
CA PHE A 218 -5.95 -18.32 -22.68
C PHE A 218 -6.55 -17.50 -23.84
N LYS A 219 -5.77 -17.24 -24.90
CA LYS A 219 -6.28 -16.59 -26.13
C LYS A 219 -7.40 -17.40 -26.78
N ILE A 220 -7.26 -18.73 -26.86
CA ILE A 220 -8.32 -19.61 -27.37
C ILE A 220 -9.55 -19.51 -26.47
N ALA A 221 -9.39 -19.53 -25.15
CA ALA A 221 -10.50 -19.41 -24.22
C ALA A 221 -11.23 -18.05 -24.34
N ILE A 222 -10.50 -16.96 -24.62
CA ILE A 222 -11.07 -15.64 -24.93
C ILE A 222 -11.91 -15.69 -26.22
N GLN A 223 -11.39 -16.32 -27.28
CA GLN A 223 -12.09 -16.42 -28.57
C GLN A 223 -13.37 -17.24 -28.51
N LEU A 224 -13.48 -18.14 -27.52
CA LEU A 224 -14.66 -18.96 -27.29
C LEU A 224 -15.71 -18.26 -26.41
N ASP A 225 -15.41 -17.08 -25.87
CA ASP A 225 -16.32 -16.30 -25.04
C ASP A 225 -17.06 -15.26 -25.89
N ASP A 226 -18.22 -15.66 -26.43
CA ASP A 226 -19.08 -14.80 -27.25
C ASP A 226 -19.66 -13.59 -26.47
N GLN A 227 -19.57 -13.58 -25.15
CA GLN A 227 -20.07 -12.48 -24.31
C GLN A 227 -19.03 -11.40 -24.06
N LEU A 228 -17.77 -11.65 -24.42
CA LEU A 228 -16.69 -10.72 -24.15
C LEU A 228 -16.74 -9.52 -25.11
N THR A 229 -16.89 -8.33 -24.57
CA THR A 229 -16.95 -7.08 -25.34
C THR A 229 -15.73 -6.21 -25.06
N GLY A 230 -14.95 -5.87 -26.08
CA GLY A 230 -13.82 -4.95 -25.99
C GLY A 230 -12.57 -5.44 -26.72
N GLU A 231 -11.49 -4.67 -26.63
CA GLU A 231 -10.22 -4.96 -27.32
C GLU A 231 -9.17 -5.63 -26.42
N LYS A 232 -9.47 -5.80 -25.12
CA LYS A 232 -8.54 -6.38 -24.16
C LYS A 232 -8.37 -7.87 -24.45
N THR A 233 -7.12 -8.33 -24.58
CA THR A 233 -6.78 -9.72 -24.96
C THR A 233 -5.83 -10.42 -23.99
N THR A 234 -5.41 -9.75 -22.91
CA THR A 234 -4.42 -10.27 -21.95
C THR A 234 -4.79 -9.88 -20.53
N LEU A 235 -4.43 -10.74 -19.56
CA LEU A 235 -4.45 -10.36 -18.14
C LEU A 235 -3.40 -9.27 -17.89
N ASP A 236 -3.77 -8.26 -17.10
CA ASP A 236 -2.79 -7.26 -16.67
C ASP A 236 -1.84 -7.86 -15.64
N HIS A 237 -0.56 -7.57 -15.78
CA HIS A 237 0.46 -8.03 -14.83
C HIS A 237 0.57 -7.08 -13.65
N ARG A 238 0.81 -7.63 -12.45
CA ARG A 238 1.07 -6.85 -11.25
C ARG A 238 2.41 -6.11 -11.38
N VAL A 239 2.45 -4.88 -10.92
CA VAL A 239 3.66 -4.05 -10.81
C VAL A 239 3.79 -3.62 -9.35
N PRO A 240 4.65 -4.28 -8.55
CA PRO A 240 4.78 -4.04 -7.10
C PRO A 240 4.86 -2.57 -6.69
N THR A 241 5.59 -1.78 -7.47
CA THR A 241 5.81 -0.36 -7.19
C THR A 241 4.57 0.53 -7.38
N ARG A 242 3.46 -0.02 -7.89
CA ARG A 242 2.23 0.70 -8.23
C ARG A 242 0.98 -0.05 -7.75
N TRP A 243 0.33 0.46 -6.70
CA TRP A 243 -0.86 -0.19 -6.12
C TRP A 243 -2.01 -0.37 -7.11
N ASN A 244 -2.16 0.54 -8.08
CA ASN A 244 -3.24 0.47 -9.06
C ASN A 244 -3.06 -0.71 -10.02
N SER A 245 -1.85 -1.27 -10.12
CA SER A 245 -1.63 -2.50 -10.87
C SER A 245 -2.32 -3.71 -10.25
N ASP A 246 -2.45 -3.76 -8.91
CA ASP A 246 -3.25 -4.80 -8.23
C ASP A 246 -4.73 -4.67 -8.63
N PHE A 247 -5.24 -3.43 -8.66
CA PHE A 247 -6.59 -3.14 -9.14
C PHE A 247 -6.79 -3.55 -10.61
N TYR A 248 -5.88 -3.17 -11.52
CA TYR A 248 -5.98 -3.56 -12.94
C TYR A 248 -5.88 -5.08 -13.12
N CYS A 249 -5.02 -5.74 -12.36
CA CYS A 249 -4.92 -7.20 -12.39
C CYS A 249 -6.25 -7.86 -11.99
N LEU A 250 -6.89 -7.34 -10.94
CA LEU A 250 -8.22 -7.79 -10.50
C LEU A 250 -9.31 -7.48 -11.53
N GLU A 251 -9.33 -6.26 -12.08
CA GLU A 251 -10.29 -5.84 -13.10
C GLU A 251 -10.19 -6.73 -14.35
N ALA A 252 -8.98 -7.00 -14.83
CA ALA A 252 -8.74 -7.93 -15.94
C ALA A 252 -9.22 -9.34 -15.61
N HIS A 253 -8.98 -9.81 -14.39
CA HIS A 253 -9.38 -11.14 -13.96
C HIS A 253 -10.91 -11.32 -13.94
N ILE A 254 -11.63 -10.28 -13.51
CA ILE A 254 -13.10 -10.24 -13.59
C ILE A 254 -13.57 -10.14 -15.05
N TYR A 255 -12.94 -9.27 -15.85
CA TYR A 255 -13.29 -9.11 -17.26
C TYR A 255 -13.18 -10.44 -18.03
N PHE A 256 -12.15 -11.24 -17.77
CA PHE A 256 -11.94 -12.55 -18.40
C PHE A 256 -12.49 -13.73 -17.59
N LYS A 257 -13.53 -13.54 -16.77
CA LYS A 257 -14.05 -14.56 -15.83
C LYS A 257 -14.24 -15.94 -16.48
N VAL A 258 -14.90 -16.01 -17.64
CA VAL A 258 -15.16 -17.28 -18.35
C VAL A 258 -13.85 -17.95 -18.78
N ALA A 259 -12.96 -17.20 -19.43
CA ALA A 259 -11.68 -17.70 -19.88
C ALA A 259 -10.78 -18.16 -18.71
N VAL A 260 -10.75 -17.39 -17.62
CA VAL A 260 -10.04 -17.73 -16.37
C VAL A 260 -10.59 -19.02 -15.76
N GLN A 261 -11.90 -19.16 -15.67
CA GLN A 261 -12.55 -20.37 -15.13
C GLN A 261 -12.26 -21.60 -16.00
N ALA A 262 -12.28 -21.47 -17.33
CA ALA A 262 -11.93 -22.54 -18.24
C ALA A 262 -10.46 -22.97 -18.08
N LEU A 263 -9.55 -21.99 -17.98
CA LEU A 263 -8.11 -22.25 -17.87
C LEU A 263 -7.75 -22.93 -16.52
N THR A 264 -8.35 -22.46 -15.42
CA THR A 264 -8.07 -22.96 -14.05
C THR A 264 -8.81 -24.25 -13.71
N SER A 265 -9.93 -24.56 -14.38
CA SER A 265 -10.67 -25.82 -14.20
C SER A 265 -10.04 -27.00 -14.95
N THR A 266 -9.14 -26.74 -15.89
CA THR A 266 -8.46 -27.79 -16.67
C THR A 266 -7.30 -28.39 -15.89
N ALA A 267 -7.43 -29.64 -15.43
CA ALA A 267 -6.43 -30.30 -14.59
C ALA A 267 -5.02 -30.33 -15.21
N VAL A 268 -4.92 -30.52 -16.53
CA VAL A 268 -3.63 -30.58 -17.27
C VAL A 268 -2.83 -29.28 -17.16
N ASN A 269 -3.48 -28.15 -16.88
CA ASN A 269 -2.80 -26.87 -16.77
C ASN A 269 -2.11 -26.68 -15.40
N ASN A 270 -2.42 -27.51 -14.40
CA ASN A 270 -1.88 -27.39 -13.03
C ASN A 270 -2.11 -26.00 -12.40
N LEU A 271 -3.25 -25.36 -12.71
CA LEU A 271 -3.60 -24.01 -12.24
C LEU A 271 -4.64 -23.99 -11.11
N LYS A 272 -4.86 -25.12 -10.44
CA LYS A 272 -5.91 -25.26 -9.42
C LYS A 272 -5.71 -24.30 -8.23
N ALA A 273 -4.46 -24.07 -7.82
CA ALA A 273 -4.12 -23.15 -6.72
C ALA A 273 -4.58 -21.71 -6.99
N PHE A 274 -4.58 -21.28 -8.26
CA PHE A 274 -4.99 -19.93 -8.66
C PHE A 274 -6.50 -19.75 -8.81
N ARG A 275 -7.30 -20.80 -8.55
CA ARG A 275 -8.75 -20.73 -8.71
C ARG A 275 -9.37 -19.96 -7.54
N LEU A 276 -10.12 -18.91 -7.86
CA LEU A 276 -11.00 -18.24 -6.91
C LEU A 276 -12.22 -19.11 -6.60
N MET A 277 -12.55 -19.22 -5.33
CA MET A 277 -13.80 -19.81 -4.84
C MET A 277 -14.99 -18.87 -5.07
N GLU A 278 -16.23 -19.35 -4.96
CA GLU A 278 -17.43 -18.55 -5.28
C GLU A 278 -17.57 -17.29 -4.39
N ASN A 279 -17.29 -17.44 -3.10
CA ASN A 279 -17.18 -16.33 -2.15
C ASN A 279 -16.08 -15.33 -2.52
N GLN A 280 -14.92 -15.82 -2.99
CA GLN A 280 -13.81 -14.97 -3.46
C GLN A 280 -14.19 -14.22 -4.74
N TRP A 281 -14.94 -14.84 -5.67
CA TRP A 281 -15.50 -14.15 -6.84
C TRP A 281 -16.47 -13.04 -6.44
N ALA A 282 -17.42 -13.34 -5.55
CA ALA A 282 -18.37 -12.34 -5.07
C ALA A 282 -17.68 -11.18 -4.36
N LEU A 283 -16.63 -11.45 -3.58
CA LEU A 283 -15.84 -10.42 -2.91
C LEU A 283 -14.99 -9.62 -3.92
N ALA A 284 -14.37 -10.28 -4.90
CA ALA A 284 -13.60 -9.63 -5.97
C ALA A 284 -14.46 -8.68 -6.83
N GLU A 285 -15.67 -9.10 -7.21
CA GLU A 285 -16.62 -8.24 -7.93
C GLU A 285 -16.99 -7.01 -7.12
N ARG A 286 -17.23 -7.16 -5.80
CA ARG A 286 -17.46 -6.01 -4.91
C ARG A 286 -16.24 -5.09 -4.84
N LEU A 287 -15.03 -5.63 -4.79
CA LEU A 287 -13.81 -4.83 -4.74
C LEU A 287 -13.63 -3.97 -5.98
N VAL A 288 -13.92 -4.50 -7.17
CA VAL A 288 -13.85 -3.74 -8.44
C VAL A 288 -14.82 -2.56 -8.45
N THR A 289 -15.91 -2.58 -7.66
CA THR A 289 -16.79 -1.42 -7.50
C THR A 289 -16.30 -0.36 -6.51
N VAL A 290 -15.39 -0.73 -5.59
CA VAL A 290 -14.90 0.14 -4.50
C VAL A 290 -13.56 0.79 -4.84
N LEU A 291 -12.61 0.01 -5.38
CA LEU A 291 -11.26 0.47 -5.71
C LEU A 291 -11.18 1.64 -6.71
N PRO A 292 -12.13 1.81 -7.66
CA PRO A 292 -12.15 2.97 -8.55
C PRO A 292 -12.21 4.33 -7.83
N ILE A 293 -12.75 4.39 -6.61
CA ILE A 293 -12.79 5.60 -5.78
C ILE A 293 -11.38 6.12 -5.52
N PHE A 294 -10.40 5.23 -5.42
CA PHE A 294 -9.00 5.58 -5.19
C PHE A 294 -8.21 5.73 -6.50
N ASP A 295 -8.58 4.97 -7.54
CA ASP A 295 -7.88 4.97 -8.83
C ASP A 295 -8.10 6.27 -9.62
N GLY A 296 -9.34 6.77 -9.66
CA GLY A 296 -9.70 8.00 -10.38
C GLY A 296 -8.82 9.20 -10.01
N PRO A 297 -8.73 9.57 -8.72
CA PRO A 297 -7.81 10.60 -8.26
C PRO A 297 -6.35 10.27 -8.59
N THR A 298 -5.92 9.03 -8.34
CA THR A 298 -4.52 8.62 -8.60
C THR A 298 -4.14 8.82 -10.08
N LYS A 299 -5.03 8.51 -11.03
CA LYS A 299 -4.82 8.74 -12.47
C LYS A 299 -4.69 10.22 -12.81
N VAL A 300 -5.58 11.05 -12.28
CA VAL A 300 -5.53 12.51 -12.49
C VAL A 300 -4.23 13.09 -11.95
N PHE A 301 -3.77 12.64 -10.79
CA PHE A 301 -2.50 13.08 -10.20
C PHE A 301 -1.26 12.54 -10.90
N SER A 302 -1.38 11.46 -11.66
CA SER A 302 -0.26 10.86 -12.41
C SER A 302 0.00 11.55 -13.76
N HIS A 303 -0.85 12.50 -14.18
CA HIS A 303 -0.65 13.24 -15.42
C HIS A 303 0.37 14.38 -15.22
N ALA A 304 1.52 14.27 -15.88
CA ALA A 304 2.60 15.25 -15.81
C ALA A 304 2.27 16.61 -16.46
N ASP A 305 1.24 16.67 -17.33
CA ASP A 305 1.02 17.78 -18.26
C ASP A 305 -0.12 18.75 -17.87
N LEU A 306 -0.80 18.55 -16.74
CA LEU A 306 -1.96 19.36 -16.33
C LEU A 306 -1.68 20.21 -15.09
N SER A 307 -2.05 21.50 -15.12
CA SER A 307 -2.14 22.34 -13.92
C SER A 307 -3.45 22.05 -13.19
N LEU A 308 -3.42 21.04 -12.31
CA LEU A 308 -4.60 20.38 -11.73
C LEU A 308 -5.36 21.18 -10.65
N ILE A 309 -5.09 22.49 -10.46
CA ILE A 309 -5.65 23.29 -9.35
C ILE A 309 -7.19 23.31 -9.32
N PRO A 310 -7.91 23.53 -10.44
CA PRO A 310 -9.37 23.65 -10.42
C PRO A 310 -10.08 22.32 -10.16
N ASP A 311 -9.46 21.19 -10.54
CA ASP A 311 -10.12 19.87 -10.56
C ASP A 311 -9.81 19.04 -9.31
N VAL A 312 -8.68 19.31 -8.65
CA VAL A 312 -8.21 18.51 -7.51
C VAL A 312 -8.96 18.80 -6.22
N VAL A 313 -9.20 20.07 -5.92
CA VAL A 313 -9.92 20.42 -4.69
C VAL A 313 -11.33 19.84 -4.70
N PRO A 314 -12.13 19.98 -5.78
CA PRO A 314 -13.43 19.31 -5.88
C PRO A 314 -13.32 17.79 -5.77
N MET A 315 -12.31 17.16 -6.38
CA MET A 315 -12.14 15.71 -6.33
C MET A 315 -11.81 15.19 -4.93
N LEU A 316 -11.02 15.93 -4.14
CA LEU A 316 -10.76 15.61 -2.74
C LEU A 316 -12.01 15.83 -1.87
N GLU A 317 -12.78 16.88 -2.14
CA GLU A 317 -14.07 17.13 -1.49
C GLU A 317 -15.09 16.02 -1.80
N ASP A 318 -15.15 15.54 -3.05
CA ASP A 318 -15.98 14.42 -3.46
C ASP A 318 -15.55 13.11 -2.79
N LEU A 319 -14.24 12.84 -2.71
CA LEU A 319 -13.70 11.67 -2.03
C LEU A 319 -14.06 11.68 -0.54
N GLU A 320 -13.95 12.84 0.11
CA GLU A 320 -14.39 13.05 1.49
C GLU A 320 -15.91 12.88 1.63
N ALA A 321 -16.71 13.42 0.71
CA ALA A 321 -18.17 13.32 0.74
C ALA A 321 -18.64 11.87 0.57
N VAL A 322 -18.09 11.12 -0.39
CA VAL A 322 -18.44 9.71 -0.65
C VAL A 322 -18.05 8.81 0.52
N THR A 323 -16.89 9.05 1.13
CA THR A 323 -16.45 8.30 2.31
C THR A 323 -17.25 8.65 3.57
N ARG A 324 -17.79 9.88 3.69
CA ARG A 324 -18.66 10.29 4.80
C ARG A 324 -20.11 9.84 4.64
N GLN A 325 -20.72 9.95 3.46
CA GLN A 325 -22.13 9.59 3.24
C GLN A 325 -22.42 8.09 3.44
N ARG A 326 -21.45 7.21 3.20
CA ARG A 326 -21.59 5.77 3.48
C ARG A 326 -21.52 5.41 4.97
N ASN A 327 -21.09 6.34 5.85
CA ASN A 327 -21.08 6.14 7.30
C ASN A 327 -22.41 6.53 7.98
N THR A 328 -23.35 7.15 7.27
CA THR A 328 -24.63 7.65 7.83
C THR A 328 -25.86 6.82 7.46
N SER A 329 -25.70 5.77 6.65
CA SER A 329 -26.79 4.92 6.16
C SER A 329 -26.72 3.47 6.69
N GLY A 330 -26.01 3.25 7.80
CA GLY A 330 -25.93 1.96 8.50
C GLY A 330 -26.73 1.98 9.79
#